data_AF-A0AAJ7WXY0-F1
#
_entry.id   AF-A0AAJ7WXY0-F1
#
_cell.length_a   1.000
_cell.length_b   1.000
_cell.length_c   1.000
_cell.angle_alpha   90.00
_cell.angle_beta   90.00
_cell.angle_gamma   90.00
#
_symmetry.space_group_name_H-M   'P 1'
#
loop_
_entity.id
_entity.type
_entity.pdbx_description
1 polymer ?
#
loop_
_entity_poly.entity_id
_entity_poly.type
_entity_poly.pdbx_seq_one_letter_code
_entity_poly.pdbx_strand_id
1 'polypeptide(L)'
;MAGSALRVCGRLLLRRPPALSAAALFGSRGHSGEAPGHPGENGESTLPPWEERTGEPLDTKRARLLYESRKRGMLENCILLSLFAKEYLNTMSEKQLRLYDKLINQPSNDWDIYYWATGARPTPSEFDTEVMHLLQEYAKNRNMEQRISQPDLEYLFENKA
;
A
#
# COMPACT_ATOMS: atom_id res chain seq x y z
N MET A 1 -60.08 -45.05 -5.02
CA MET A 1 -60.83 -44.74 -3.77
C MET A 1 -59.83 -44.63 -2.64
N ALA A 2 -59.96 -43.57 -1.82
CA ALA A 2 -59.45 -43.35 -0.46
C ALA A 2 -57.95 -43.64 -0.16
N GLY A 3 -57.17 -42.77 0.47
CA GLY A 3 -57.46 -41.51 1.16
C GLY A 3 -56.16 -40.94 1.72
N SER A 4 -56.09 -39.61 1.74
CA SER A 4 -54.99 -38.79 2.22
C SER A 4 -54.63 -38.99 3.68
N ALA A 5 -53.35 -38.82 4.00
CA ALA A 5 -52.91 -38.35 5.31
C ALA A 5 -51.65 -37.48 5.15
N LEU A 6 -51.85 -36.18 4.89
CA LEU A 6 -50.81 -35.16 5.04
C LEU A 6 -50.45 -35.05 6.53
N ARG A 7 -49.20 -35.31 6.88
CA ARG A 7 -48.65 -34.94 8.19
C ARG A 7 -48.22 -33.48 8.14
N VAL A 8 -49.04 -32.62 8.71
CA VAL A 8 -48.72 -31.23 9.04
C VAL A 8 -47.81 -31.26 10.27
N CYS A 9 -46.51 -31.00 10.08
CA CYS A 9 -45.58 -30.81 11.19
C CYS A 9 -45.66 -29.34 11.64
N GLY A 10 -46.23 -29.11 12.82
CA GLY A 10 -46.51 -27.81 13.38
C GLY A 10 -45.27 -26.94 13.57
N ARG A 11 -45.38 -25.67 13.16
CA ARG A 11 -44.43 -24.60 13.50
C ARG A 11 -44.47 -24.37 15.01
N LEU A 12 -43.38 -24.71 15.69
CA LEU A 12 -43.18 -24.32 17.08
C LEU A 12 -42.95 -22.81 17.12
N LEU A 13 -43.97 -22.06 17.55
CA LEU A 13 -43.88 -20.62 17.80
C LEU A 13 -42.95 -20.39 18.99
N LEU A 14 -41.68 -20.11 18.74
CA LEU A 14 -40.79 -19.55 19.76
C LEU A 14 -41.34 -18.18 20.16
N ARG A 15 -41.95 -18.11 21.35
CA ARG A 15 -42.35 -16.87 22.00
C ARG A 15 -41.09 -16.07 22.33
N ARG A 16 -40.96 -14.89 21.70
CA ARG A 16 -39.92 -13.91 22.03
C ARG A 16 -40.12 -13.38 23.46
N PRO A 17 -39.10 -13.36 24.32
CA PRO A 17 -39.20 -12.68 25.60
C PRO A 17 -39.23 -11.15 25.41
N PRO A 18 -39.91 -10.40 26.28
CA PRO A 18 -39.91 -8.94 26.25
C PRO A 18 -38.50 -8.40 26.56
N ALA A 19 -38.12 -7.34 25.85
CA ALA A 19 -36.85 -6.65 26.03
C ALA A 19 -36.75 -6.06 27.45
N LEU A 20 -35.85 -6.61 28.26
CA LEU A 20 -35.45 -6.00 29.52
C LEU A 20 -34.38 -4.96 29.23
N SER A 21 -34.77 -3.69 29.28
CA SER A 21 -33.88 -2.54 29.30
C SER A 21 -33.19 -2.48 30.67
N ALA A 22 -31.95 -2.95 30.74
CA ALA A 22 -31.07 -2.71 31.88
C ALA A 22 -30.23 -1.47 31.54
N ALA A 23 -30.66 -0.34 32.11
CA ALA A 23 -29.95 0.93 32.07
C ALA A 23 -28.50 0.73 32.49
N ALA A 24 -27.58 0.93 31.55
CA ALA A 24 -26.17 0.97 31.83
C ALA A 24 -25.89 2.22 32.68
N LEU A 25 -25.55 2.03 33.95
CA LEU A 25 -24.88 3.05 34.74
C LEU A 25 -23.43 3.15 34.25
N PHE A 26 -23.25 3.68 33.05
CA PHE A 26 -21.96 4.29 32.70
C PHE A 26 -21.93 5.61 33.46
N GLY A 27 -21.16 5.65 34.55
CA GLY A 27 -20.81 6.89 35.19
C GLY A 27 -20.15 7.80 34.17
N SER A 28 -20.88 8.84 33.75
CA SER A 28 -20.33 9.94 32.97
C SER A 28 -19.26 10.62 33.80
N ARG A 29 -18.01 10.17 33.68
CA ARG A 29 -16.84 11.00 33.98
C ARG A 29 -16.77 12.04 32.87
N GLY A 30 -17.61 13.07 32.99
CA GLY A 30 -17.48 14.30 32.22
C GLY A 30 -16.17 14.97 32.63
N HIS A 31 -15.13 14.81 31.83
CA HIS A 31 -14.02 15.75 31.85
C HIS A 31 -14.51 16.97 31.07
N SER A 32 -15.11 17.93 31.77
CA SER A 32 -15.29 19.29 31.24
C SER A 32 -13.93 19.97 31.25
N GLY A 33 -13.04 19.51 30.37
CA GLY A 33 -11.83 20.21 30.00
C GLY A 33 -12.15 21.03 28.77
N GLU A 34 -12.61 22.27 28.97
CA GLU A 34 -12.61 23.24 27.88
C GLU A 34 -11.14 23.58 27.63
N ALA A 35 -10.52 22.86 26.69
CA ALA A 35 -9.19 23.19 26.23
C ALA A 35 -9.27 24.60 25.64
N PRO A 36 -8.45 25.57 26.10
CA PRO A 36 -8.36 26.86 25.43
C PRO A 36 -7.95 26.56 23.99
N GLY A 37 -8.79 26.92 23.03
CA GLY A 37 -8.50 26.70 21.62
C GLY A 37 -7.10 27.21 21.33
N HIS A 38 -6.21 26.33 20.87
CA HIS A 38 -4.88 26.74 20.47
C HIS A 38 -5.06 27.75 19.33
N PRO A 39 -4.66 29.03 19.50
CA PRO A 39 -4.75 29.98 18.42
C PRO A 39 -3.67 29.60 17.41
N GLY A 40 -4.05 28.93 16.32
CA GLY A 40 -3.14 28.63 15.21
C GLY A 40 -3.25 27.27 14.54
N GLU A 41 -4.36 26.55 14.65
CA GLU A 41 -4.51 25.22 14.03
C GLU A 41 -4.86 25.31 12.52
N ASN A 42 -4.05 26.04 11.76
CA ASN A 42 -3.93 25.89 10.30
C ASN A 42 -2.48 25.52 9.95
N GLY A 43 -1.84 24.73 10.81
CA GLY A 43 -0.48 24.20 10.61
C GLY A 43 -0.51 23.02 9.66
N GLU A 44 -0.81 23.26 8.38
CA GLU A 44 -0.45 22.32 7.31
C GLU A 44 1.06 22.03 7.49
N SER A 45 1.38 20.83 7.98
CA SER A 45 2.76 20.45 8.24
C SER A 45 3.41 20.14 6.90
N THR A 46 3.93 21.19 6.23
CA THR A 46 4.59 21.05 4.94
C THR A 46 5.84 20.19 5.10
N LEU A 47 5.82 18.99 4.51
CA LEU A 47 7.00 18.13 4.44
C LEU A 47 8.11 18.87 3.67
N PRO A 48 9.40 18.63 4.02
CA PRO A 48 10.48 19.19 3.25
C PRO A 48 10.36 18.74 1.78
N PRO A 49 10.65 19.63 0.81
CA PRO A 49 10.60 19.25 -0.59
C PRO A 49 11.61 18.13 -0.86
N TRP A 50 11.23 17.16 -1.68
CA TRP A 50 12.17 16.15 -2.14
C TRP A 50 13.26 16.81 -2.98
N GLU A 51 14.52 16.47 -2.69
CA GLU A 51 15.69 16.97 -3.40
C GLU A 51 16.38 15.83 -4.14
N GLU A 52 16.70 16.07 -5.41
CA GLU A 52 17.38 15.08 -6.23
C GLU A 52 18.85 14.95 -5.83
N ARG A 53 19.30 13.71 -5.59
CA ARG A 53 20.71 13.43 -5.28
C ARG A 53 21.53 13.38 -6.56
N THR A 54 22.48 14.31 -6.68
CA THR A 54 23.37 14.43 -7.84
C THR A 54 24.81 14.04 -7.46
N GLY A 55 25.60 13.57 -8.44
CA GLY A 55 27.03 13.30 -8.26
C GLY A 55 27.42 11.99 -7.58
N GLU A 56 26.48 11.11 -7.23
CA GLU A 56 26.80 9.76 -6.74
C GLU A 56 27.12 8.79 -7.90
N PRO A 57 28.06 7.84 -7.72
CA PRO A 57 28.32 6.79 -8.70
C PRO A 57 27.08 5.94 -8.98
N LEU A 58 26.93 5.43 -10.21
CA LEU A 58 25.76 4.64 -10.59
C LEU A 58 25.54 3.43 -9.69
N ASP A 59 26.59 2.70 -9.33
CA ASP A 59 26.46 1.53 -8.46
C ASP A 59 25.97 1.90 -7.05
N THR A 60 26.42 3.04 -6.52
CA THR A 60 25.94 3.58 -5.24
C THR A 60 24.47 3.98 -5.32
N LYS A 61 24.06 4.65 -6.42
CA LYS A 61 22.66 4.98 -6.70
C LYS A 61 21.80 3.72 -6.75
N ARG A 62 22.28 2.68 -7.45
CA ARG A 62 21.57 1.41 -7.56
C ARG A 62 21.37 0.72 -6.21
N ALA A 63 22.43 0.64 -5.41
CA ALA A 63 22.38 0.06 -4.07
C ALA A 63 21.41 0.82 -3.15
N ARG A 64 21.43 2.15 -3.21
CA ARG A 64 20.50 3.00 -2.46
C ARG A 64 19.05 2.78 -2.88
N LEU A 65 18.77 2.86 -4.18
CA LEU A 65 17.42 2.70 -4.71
C LEU A 65 16.87 1.30 -4.42
N LEU A 66 17.72 0.27 -4.43
CA LEU A 66 17.34 -1.07 -4.00
C LEU A 66 16.93 -1.08 -2.52
N TYR A 67 17.71 -0.45 -1.64
CA TYR A 67 17.37 -0.36 -0.22
C TYR A 67 16.03 0.37 -0.01
N GLU A 68 15.84 1.54 -0.63
CA GLU A 68 14.62 2.35 -0.54
C GLU A 68 13.39 1.62 -1.10
N SER A 69 13.57 0.81 -2.16
CA SER A 69 12.50 -0.03 -2.72
C SER A 69 12.05 -1.13 -1.74
N ARG A 70 12.97 -1.66 -0.92
CA ARG A 70 12.71 -2.75 0.03
C ARG A 70 12.16 -2.28 1.37
N LYS A 71 12.31 -1.00 1.71
CA LYS A 71 11.97 -0.41 3.01
C LYS A 71 10.83 0.60 2.89
N ARG A 72 9.62 0.09 2.63
CA ARG A 72 8.39 0.89 2.48
C ARG A 72 7.48 0.76 3.70
N GLY A 73 6.52 1.67 3.84
CA GLY A 73 5.55 1.64 4.94
C GLY A 73 4.48 0.54 4.84
N MET A 74 4.37 -0.14 3.69
CA MET A 74 3.41 -1.22 3.44
C MET A 74 4.07 -2.44 2.77
N LEU A 75 3.52 -3.62 3.04
CA LEU A 75 4.07 -4.88 2.55
C LEU A 75 3.88 -5.03 1.02
N GLU A 76 2.78 -4.52 0.49
CA GLU A 76 2.42 -4.56 -0.92
C GLU A 76 3.49 -3.89 -1.78
N ASN A 77 3.86 -2.65 -1.47
CA ASN A 77 4.96 -1.94 -2.14
C ASN A 77 6.31 -2.59 -1.86
N CYS A 78 6.56 -3.07 -0.64
CA CYS A 78 7.80 -3.77 -0.34
C CYS A 78 8.01 -4.97 -1.26
N ILE A 79 6.99 -5.79 -1.51
CA ILE A 79 7.09 -6.96 -2.40
C ILE A 79 7.17 -6.50 -3.86
N LEU A 80 6.24 -5.63 -4.29
CA LEU A 80 6.16 -5.18 -5.69
C LEU A 80 7.46 -4.49 -6.14
N LEU A 81 7.94 -3.50 -5.39
CA LEU A 81 9.11 -2.71 -5.74
C LEU A 81 10.41 -3.48 -5.56
N SER A 82 10.52 -4.39 -4.58
CA SER A 82 11.73 -5.20 -4.41
C SER A 82 11.94 -6.21 -5.56
N LEU A 83 10.85 -6.81 -6.04
CA LEU A 83 10.89 -7.70 -7.20
C LEU A 83 11.13 -6.93 -8.49
N PHE A 84 10.49 -5.76 -8.66
CA PHE A 84 10.76 -4.86 -9.78
C PHE A 84 12.23 -4.41 -9.81
N ALA A 85 12.77 -4.01 -8.66
CA ALA A 85 14.17 -3.60 -8.53
C ALA A 85 15.13 -4.75 -8.87
N LYS A 86 14.83 -5.98 -8.44
CA LYS A 86 15.65 -7.16 -8.80
C LYS A 86 15.78 -7.32 -10.32
N GLU A 87 14.69 -7.13 -11.05
CA GLU A 87 14.65 -7.34 -12.51
C GLU A 87 15.28 -6.18 -13.31
N TYR A 88 14.94 -4.93 -12.95
CA TYR A 88 15.23 -3.79 -13.83
C TYR A 88 16.40 -2.92 -13.38
N LEU A 89 16.72 -2.87 -12.08
CA LEU A 89 17.60 -1.82 -11.55
C LEU A 89 19.04 -1.92 -12.11
N ASN A 90 19.51 -3.14 -12.37
CA ASN A 90 20.83 -3.39 -12.99
C ASN A 90 20.90 -2.97 -14.46
N THR A 91 19.79 -3.02 -15.19
CA THR A 91 19.73 -2.73 -16.63
C THR A 91 19.29 -1.30 -16.94
N MET A 92 18.73 -0.59 -15.96
CA MET A 92 18.34 0.81 -16.10
C MET A 92 19.54 1.72 -16.39
N SER A 93 19.32 2.63 -17.34
CA SER A 93 20.18 3.78 -17.61
C SER A 93 20.14 4.80 -16.47
N GLU A 94 21.12 5.71 -16.41
CA GLU A 94 21.14 6.78 -15.41
C GLU A 94 19.85 7.62 -15.42
N LYS A 95 19.33 7.93 -16.61
CA LYS A 95 18.07 8.67 -16.77
C LYS A 95 16.90 7.91 -16.14
N GLN A 96 16.79 6.61 -16.38
CA GLN A 96 15.75 5.77 -15.79
C GLN A 96 15.90 5.65 -14.27
N LEU A 97 17.14 5.55 -13.76
CA LEU A 97 17.39 5.55 -12.31
C LEU A 97 16.93 6.86 -11.66
N ARG A 98 17.13 8.01 -12.31
CA ARG A 98 16.63 9.31 -11.83
C ARG A 98 15.10 9.36 -11.80
N LEU A 99 14.45 8.87 -12.87
CA LEU A 99 12.98 8.79 -12.93
C LEU A 99 12.42 7.85 -11.86
N TYR A 100 13.09 6.72 -11.62
CA TYR A 100 12.71 5.77 -10.59
C TYR A 100 12.90 6.33 -9.17
N ASP A 101 14.02 7.01 -8.90
CA ASP A 101 14.28 7.71 -7.64
C ASP A 101 13.16 8.70 -7.32
N LYS A 102 12.84 9.56 -8.30
CA LYS A 102 11.73 10.51 -8.20
C LYS A 102 10.40 9.79 -7.93
N LEU A 103 10.10 8.72 -8.66
CA LEU A 103 8.85 7.98 -8.52
C LEU A 103 8.65 7.39 -7.11
N ILE A 104 9.70 6.80 -6.52
CA ILE A 104 9.54 6.09 -5.23
C ILE A 104 9.71 7.02 -4.01
N ASN A 105 10.42 8.15 -4.15
CA ASN A 105 10.80 8.98 -3.01
C ASN A 105 10.11 10.36 -2.96
N GLN A 106 9.61 10.88 -4.07
CA GLN A 106 8.89 12.16 -4.07
C GLN A 106 7.47 12.07 -3.47
N PRO A 107 6.65 11.05 -3.77
CA PRO A 107 5.32 10.95 -3.20
C PRO A 107 5.36 10.73 -1.69
N SER A 108 4.65 11.55 -0.92
CA SER A 108 4.59 11.43 0.54
C SER A 108 3.83 10.19 1.04
N ASN A 109 2.99 9.60 0.19
CA ASN A 109 2.10 8.51 0.54
C ASN A 109 2.37 7.27 -0.32
N ASP A 110 2.78 6.19 0.34
CA ASP A 110 3.05 4.89 -0.29
C ASP A 110 1.85 4.34 -1.06
N TRP A 111 0.61 4.59 -0.62
CA TRP A 111 -0.58 4.08 -1.29
C TRP A 111 -0.75 4.64 -2.70
N ASP A 112 -0.30 5.87 -2.93
CA ASP A 112 -0.46 6.50 -4.25
C ASP A 112 0.41 5.77 -5.29
N ILE A 113 1.63 5.39 -4.94
CA ILE A 113 2.51 4.58 -5.81
C ILE A 113 1.83 3.25 -6.16
N TYR A 114 1.24 2.57 -5.17
CA TYR A 114 0.53 1.31 -5.39
C TYR A 114 -0.67 1.48 -6.34
N TYR A 115 -1.47 2.53 -6.14
CA TYR A 115 -2.63 2.80 -6.97
C TYR A 115 -2.26 3.15 -8.41
N TRP A 116 -1.18 3.90 -8.62
CA TRP A 116 -0.69 4.21 -9.96
C TRP A 116 -0.14 2.97 -10.66
N ALA A 117 0.64 2.15 -9.94
CA ALA A 117 1.20 0.91 -10.46
C ALA A 117 0.12 -0.11 -10.85
N THR A 118 -0.95 -0.22 -10.07
CA THR A 118 -2.08 -1.12 -10.35
C THR A 118 -3.10 -0.54 -11.33
N GLY A 119 -2.98 0.74 -11.68
CA GLY A 119 -3.96 1.45 -12.51
C GLY A 119 -5.29 1.72 -11.80
N ALA A 120 -5.36 1.54 -10.48
CA ALA A 120 -6.54 1.86 -9.68
C ALA A 120 -6.82 3.37 -9.62
N ARG A 121 -5.78 4.19 -9.80
CA ARG A 121 -5.89 5.65 -9.98
C ARG A 121 -5.02 6.10 -11.15
N PRO A 122 -5.40 7.18 -11.86
CA PRO A 122 -4.57 7.72 -12.92
C PRO A 122 -3.23 8.21 -12.36
N THR A 123 -2.16 7.94 -13.09
CA THR A 123 -0.83 8.47 -12.78
C THR A 123 -0.80 9.98 -13.04
N PRO A 124 -0.33 10.81 -12.10
CA PRO A 124 -0.08 12.22 -12.33
C PRO A 124 0.93 12.44 -13.46
N SER A 125 0.79 13.52 -14.23
CA SER A 125 1.68 13.81 -15.38
C SER A 125 3.16 13.90 -15.00
N GLU A 126 3.49 14.28 -13.76
CA GLU A 126 4.86 14.34 -13.28
C GLU A 126 5.54 12.96 -13.09
N PHE A 127 4.74 11.90 -12.97
CA PHE A 127 5.16 10.50 -12.81
C PHE A 127 4.80 9.63 -14.02
N ASP A 128 4.06 10.17 -15.00
CA ASP A 128 3.75 9.51 -16.27
C ASP A 128 4.99 9.42 -17.15
N THR A 129 5.78 8.39 -16.88
CA THR A 129 7.15 8.20 -17.36
C THR A 129 7.37 6.78 -17.83
N GLU A 130 8.42 6.55 -18.62
CA GLU A 130 8.79 5.21 -19.08
C GLU A 130 8.95 4.20 -17.93
N VAL A 131 9.44 4.66 -16.77
CA VAL A 131 9.60 3.83 -15.57
C VAL A 131 8.25 3.46 -14.94
N MET A 132 7.30 4.40 -14.88
CA MET A 132 5.96 4.09 -14.41
C MET A 132 5.25 3.12 -15.34
N HIS A 133 5.35 3.29 -16.66
CA HIS A 133 4.76 2.34 -17.61
C HIS A 133 5.37 0.93 -17.46
N LEU A 134 6.68 0.83 -17.23
CA LEU A 134 7.34 -0.43 -16.92
C LEU A 134 6.81 -1.04 -15.62
N LEU A 135 6.66 -0.24 -14.56
CA LEU A 135 6.12 -0.71 -13.28
C LEU A 135 4.67 -1.18 -13.40
N GLN A 136 3.83 -0.46 -14.14
CA GLN A 136 2.45 -0.84 -14.41
C GLN A 136 2.35 -2.15 -15.18
N GLU A 137 3.19 -2.32 -16.20
CA GLU A 137 3.26 -3.56 -16.95
C GLU A 137 3.74 -4.72 -16.08
N TYR A 138 4.74 -4.47 -15.23
CA TYR A 138 5.23 -5.45 -14.27
C TYR A 138 4.17 -5.86 -13.24
N ALA A 139 3.36 -4.90 -12.76
CA ALA A 139 2.31 -5.13 -11.77
C ALA A 139 1.19 -6.05 -12.28
N LYS A 140 0.94 -6.10 -13.60
CA LYS A 140 -0.06 -7.00 -14.21
C LYS A 140 0.28 -8.48 -14.05
N ASN A 141 1.54 -8.81 -13.77
CA ASN A 141 2.01 -10.18 -13.52
C ASN A 141 1.50 -11.19 -14.58
N ARG A 142 1.75 -10.90 -15.86
CA ARG A 142 1.22 -11.73 -16.98
C ARG A 142 1.65 -13.20 -16.91
N ASN A 143 2.80 -13.47 -16.30
CA ASN A 143 3.35 -14.80 -16.14
C ASN A 143 2.79 -15.54 -14.92
N MET A 144 1.90 -14.92 -14.13
CA MET A 144 1.34 -15.48 -12.89
C MET A 144 2.42 -15.95 -11.92
N GLU A 145 3.51 -15.19 -11.82
CA GLU A 145 4.60 -15.46 -10.88
C GLU A 145 4.08 -15.39 -9.44
N GLN A 146 4.60 -16.26 -8.58
CA GLN A 146 4.32 -16.18 -7.14
C GLN A 146 5.08 -15.00 -6.53
N ARG A 147 4.35 -14.00 -6.02
CA ARG A 147 4.89 -12.78 -5.41
C ARG A 147 4.46 -12.70 -3.95
N ILE A 148 4.97 -13.63 -3.14
CA ILE A 148 4.58 -13.79 -1.74
C ILE A 148 5.57 -13.14 -0.75
N SER A 149 6.81 -12.90 -1.20
CA SER A 149 7.88 -12.38 -0.36
C SER A 149 8.85 -11.53 -1.17
N GLN A 150 9.65 -10.72 -0.48
CA GLN A 150 10.79 -10.05 -1.11
C GLN A 150 11.81 -11.11 -1.59
N PRO A 151 12.56 -10.84 -2.67
CA PRO A 151 13.62 -11.73 -3.10
C PRO A 151 14.82 -11.66 -2.14
N ASP A 152 15.55 -12.77 -2.02
CA ASP A 152 16.86 -12.78 -1.36
C ASP A 152 17.86 -11.91 -2.11
N LEU A 153 18.97 -11.55 -1.46
CA LEU A 153 19.98 -10.64 -2.03
C LEU A 153 21.08 -11.36 -2.83
N GLU A 154 21.02 -12.69 -2.94
CA GLU A 154 22.08 -13.50 -3.57
C GLU A 154 22.33 -13.14 -5.04
N TYR A 155 21.28 -12.76 -5.78
CA TYR A 155 21.35 -12.34 -7.19
C TYR A 155 22.27 -11.13 -7.44
N LEU A 156 22.61 -10.35 -6.41
CA LEU A 156 23.54 -9.22 -6.52
C LEU A 156 25.00 -9.68 -6.68
N PHE A 157 25.30 -10.92 -6.32
CA PHE A 157 26.65 -11.47 -6.32
C PHE A 157 26.89 -12.44 -7.50
N GLU A 158 25.84 -13.03 -8.07
CA GLU A 158 25.92 -14.01 -9.16
C GLU A 158 26.53 -13.44 -10.45
N ASN A 159 26.36 -12.14 -10.72
CA ASN A 159 26.85 -11.48 -11.95
C ASN A 159 28.25 -10.87 -11.83
N LYS A 160 28.99 -11.15 -10.75
CA LYS A 160 30.34 -10.61 -10.49
C LYS A 160 31.47 -11.66 -10.59
N ALA A 161 31.14 -12.88 -11.01
CA ALA A 161 32.10 -13.98 -11.22
C ALA A 161 32.62 -14.03 -12.66
#